data_AF-D9CG51-F1
#
_entry.id   AF-D9CG51-F1
#
_cell.length_a   1.000
_cell.length_b   1.000
_cell.length_c   1.000
_cell.angle_alpha   90.00
_cell.angle_beta   90.00
_cell.angle_gamma   90.00
#
_symmetry.space_group_name_H-M   'P 1'
#
loop_
_entity.id
_entity.type
_entity.pdbx_description
1 polymer ?
#
loop_
_entity_poly.entity_id
_entity_poly.type
_entity_poly.pdbx_seq_one_letter_code
_entity_poly.pdbx_strand_id
1 'polypeptide(L)' 'VFVGPEQHRLHHSTDLAEAGHYGSDLSIWDRAFGSFTWRPGREPAAVGLVDPRSFPGTGAIVATLVHPVRRSAKAGHSAD' A
#
# COMPACT_ATOMS: atom_id res chain seq x y z
N VAL A 1 -4.99 -20.70 -5.14
CA VAL A 1 -6.18 -19.91 -5.53
C VAL A 1 -6.57 -18.94 -4.42
N PHE A 2 -6.65 -19.38 -3.16
CA PHE A 2 -6.89 -18.48 -2.03
C PHE A 2 -5.72 -17.51 -1.77
N VAL A 3 -6.04 -16.39 -1.13
CA VAL A 3 -5.10 -15.38 -0.62
C VAL A 3 -4.75 -15.69 0.83
N GLY A 4 -3.47 -15.63 1.18
CA GLY A 4 -2.95 -15.83 2.53
C GLY A 4 -2.23 -14.61 3.09
N PRO A 5 -1.77 -14.68 4.35
CA PRO A 5 -1.14 -13.56 5.05
C PRO A 5 0.10 -12.99 4.36
N GLU A 6 0.89 -13.82 3.69
CA GLU A 6 2.09 -13.37 2.97
C GLU A 6 1.75 -12.53 1.74
N GLN A 7 0.73 -12.93 0.98
CA GLN A 7 0.22 -12.15 -0.16
C GLN A 7 -0.39 -10.83 0.31
N HIS A 8 -1.13 -10.85 1.42
CA HIS A 8 -1.66 -9.63 2.03
C HIS A 8 -0.54 -8.70 2.52
N ARG A 9 0.55 -9.25 3.06
CA ARG A 9 1.71 -8.44 3.46
C ARG A 9 2.38 -7.79 2.26
N LEU A 10 2.53 -8.50 1.15
CA LEU A 10 3.05 -7.95 -0.10
C LEU A 10 2.15 -6.83 -0.64
N HIS A 11 0.82 -6.99 -0.58
CA HIS A 11 -0.13 -5.93 -0.96
C HIS A 11 0.10 -4.61 -0.21
N HIS A 12 0.49 -4.67 1.07
CA HIS A 12 0.82 -3.48 1.87
C HIS A 12 2.25 -2.96 1.67
N SER A 13 3.00 -3.45 0.68
CA SER A 13 4.35 -2.95 0.41
C SER A 13 4.32 -1.46 0.06
N THR A 14 5.34 -0.72 0.51
CA THR A 14 5.57 0.65 0.04
C THR A 14 6.15 0.70 -1.38
N ASP A 15 6.66 -0.42 -1.91
CA ASP A 15 7.12 -0.54 -3.29
C ASP A 15 6.01 -1.08 -4.20
N LEU A 16 5.62 -0.31 -5.20
CA LEU A 16 4.59 -0.68 -6.17
C LEU A 16 4.92 -1.93 -6.98
N ALA A 17 6.20 -2.27 -7.16
CA ALA A 17 6.60 -3.50 -7.82
C ALA A 17 6.32 -4.76 -6.97
N GLU A 18 6.09 -4.59 -5.67
CA GLU A 18 5.74 -5.63 -4.71
C GLU A 18 4.25 -5.60 -4.33
N ALA A 19 3.65 -4.40 -4.31
CA ALA A 19 2.29 -4.08 -3.85
C ALA A 19 1.13 -4.57 -4.75
N GLY A 20 1.32 -5.70 -5.43
CA GLY A 20 0.26 -6.39 -6.15
C GLY A 20 -0.78 -7.03 -5.21
N HIS A 21 -1.31 -8.20 -5.59
CA HIS A 21 -2.18 -8.98 -4.69
C HIS A 21 -3.47 -8.24 -4.26
N TYR A 22 -4.15 -7.60 -5.22
CA TYR A 22 -5.37 -6.81 -5.01
C TYR A 22 -6.61 -7.65 -4.71
N GLY A 23 -6.60 -8.96 -5.04
CA GLY A 23 -7.67 -9.86 -4.64
C GLY A 23 -7.68 -10.05 -3.13
N SER A 24 -8.84 -9.88 -2.48
CA SER A 24 -8.99 -10.13 -1.03
C SER A 24 -8.98 -11.62 -0.70
N ASP A 25 -9.77 -12.41 -1.43
CA ASP A 25 -10.01 -13.82 -1.13
C ASP A 25 -9.43 -14.75 -2.21
N LEU A 26 -9.47 -14.31 -3.47
CA LEU A 26 -9.07 -15.10 -4.63
C LEU A 26 -7.96 -14.42 -5.42
N SER A 27 -6.79 -15.07 -5.41
CA SER A 27 -5.60 -14.66 -6.17
C SER A 27 -5.67 -15.03 -7.66
N ILE A 28 -6.83 -15.48 -8.14
CA ILE A 28 -7.05 -15.71 -9.59
C ILE A 28 -7.07 -14.39 -10.34
N TRP A 29 -7.61 -13.32 -9.74
CA TRP A 29 -7.62 -11.99 -10.33
C TRP A 29 -6.21 -11.45 -10.50
N ASP A 30 -5.35 -11.64 -9.49
CA ASP A 30 -3.96 -11.21 -9.59
C ASP A 30 -3.16 -11.96 -10.67
N ARG A 31 -3.51 -13.22 -10.93
CA ARG A 31 -2.91 -13.97 -12.03
C ARG A 31 -3.44 -13.52 -13.38
N ALA A 32 -4.75 -13.28 -13.47
CA ALA A 32 -5.39 -12.85 -14.71
C ALA A 32 -4.91 -11.46 -15.16
N PHE A 33 -4.64 -10.56 -14.21
CA PHE A 33 -4.23 -9.18 -14.47
C PHE A 33 -2.74 -8.91 -14.21
N GLY A 34 -1.95 -9.94 -13.86
CA GLY A 34 -0.49 -9.84 -13.77
C GLY A 34 0.06 -9.19 -12.50
N SER A 35 -0.74 -9.00 -11.45
CA SER A 35 -0.29 -8.49 -10.14
C SER A 35 0.14 -9.59 -9.16
N PHE A 36 0.21 -10.86 -9.58
CA PHE A 36 0.65 -11.96 -8.72
C PHE A 36 2.18 -12.14 -8.75
N THR A 37 2.86 -11.81 -7.65
CA THR A 37 4.33 -11.88 -7.57
C THR A 37 4.90 -12.71 -6.41
N TRP A 38 4.03 -13.26 -5.56
CA TRP A 38 4.38 -14.07 -4.39
C TRP A 38 5.18 -15.33 -4.75
N ARG A 39 6.16 -15.65 -3.91
CA ARG A 39 6.92 -16.91 -3.88
C ARG A 39 7.37 -17.20 -2.44
N PRO A 40 7.65 -18.46 -2.06
CA PRO A 40 8.09 -18.80 -0.71
C PRO A 40 9.29 -17.96 -0.26
N GLY A 41 9.22 -17.43 0.97
CA GLY A 41 10.28 -16.61 1.56
C GLY A 41 10.38 -15.17 1.01
N ARG A 42 9.48 -14.75 0.12
CA ARG A 42 9.42 -13.35 -0.32
C ARG A 42 8.69 -12.51 0.73
N GLU A 43 9.37 -11.48 1.21
CA GLU A 43 8.81 -10.45 2.08
C GLU A 43 8.94 -9.08 1.41
N PRO A 44 8.02 -8.14 1.67
CA PRO A 44 8.16 -6.78 1.16
C PRO A 44 9.32 -6.06 1.84
N ALA A 45 9.98 -5.15 1.13
CA ALA A 45 11.09 -4.37 1.69
C ALA A 45 10.64 -3.49 2.88
N ALA A 46 9.45 -2.91 2.80
CA ALA A 46 8.80 -2.18 3.88
C ALA A 46 7.27 -2.22 3.70
N VAL A 47 6.54 -2.01 4.79
CA VAL A 47 5.07 -2.08 4.83
C VAL A 47 4.50 -0.74 5.28
N GLY A 48 3.44 -0.27 4.62
CA GLY A 48 2.67 0.90 5.03
C GLY A 48 2.72 2.03 4.01
N LEU A 49 3.07 3.23 4.47
CA LEU A 49 3.04 4.45 3.67
C LEU A 49 4.46 4.85 3.25
N VAL A 50 4.63 5.33 2.02
CA VAL A 50 5.93 5.83 1.50
C VAL A 50 6.43 7.03 2.32
N ASP A 51 5.52 7.93 2.70
CA ASP A 51 5.81 9.05 3.62
C ASP A 51 4.83 9.02 4.79
N PRO A 52 5.12 8.29 5.88
CA PRO A 52 4.26 8.23 7.06
C PRO A 52 4.01 9.61 7.70
N ARG A 53 4.92 10.58 7.51
CA ARG A 53 4.80 11.93 8.08
C ARG A 53 3.80 12.81 7.33
N SER A 54 3.35 12.38 6.15
CA SER A 54 2.26 13.06 5.43
C SER A 54 0.88 12.85 6.07
N PHE A 55 0.79 11.97 7.08
CA PHE A 55 -0.43 11.68 7.84
C PHE A 55 -0.31 12.13 9.30
N PRO A 56 -1.44 12.38 9.99
CA PRO A 56 -1.43 12.69 11.41
C PRO A 56 -0.82 11.54 12.22
N GLY A 57 -0.07 11.89 13.27
CA GLY A 57 0.56 10.91 14.13
C GLY A 57 -0.43 9.99 14.84
N THR A 58 0.05 8.84 15.27
CA THR A 58 -0.74 7.87 16.04
C THR A 58 -1.37 8.54 17.27
N GLY A 59 -2.69 8.38 17.44
CA GLY A 59 -3.46 9.01 18.53
C GLY A 59 -4.06 10.37 18.21
N ALA A 60 -3.71 11.00 17.08
CA ALA A 60 -4.32 12.24 16.63
C ALA A 60 -5.71 12.00 15.97
N ILE A 61 -6.63 11.33 16.69
CA ILE A 61 -7.91 10.80 16.18
C ILE A 61 -8.69 11.86 15.39
N VAL A 62 -8.91 13.04 15.97
CA VAL A 62 -9.65 14.12 15.31
C VAL A 62 -8.94 14.57 14.03
N ALA A 63 -7.62 14.76 14.08
CA ALA A 63 -6.82 15.17 12.93
C ALA A 63 -6.87 14.12 11.81
N THR A 64 -6.86 12.82 12.14
CA THR A 64 -7.01 11.71 11.20
C THR A 64 -8.38 11.71 10.53
N LEU A 65 -9.46 11.90 11.30
CA LEU A 65 -10.82 11.92 10.75
C LEU A 65 -11.05 13.09 9.78
N VAL A 66 -10.43 14.25 10.03
CA VAL A 66 -10.54 15.42 9.13
C VAL A 66 -9.46 15.44 8.05
N HIS A 67 -8.46 14.56 8.07
CA HIS A 67 -7.35 14.56 7.09
C HIS A 67 -7.83 14.47 5.63
N PRO A 68 -8.81 13.62 5.25
CA PRO A 68 -9.27 13.51 3.86
C PRO A 68 -9.86 14.80 3.27
N VAL A 69 -10.39 15.69 4.11
CA VAL A 69 -10.98 16.97 3.67
C VAL A 69 -9.95 18.11 3.60
N ARG A 70 -8.73 17.90 4.12
CA ARG A 70 -7.66 18.88 4.01
C ARG A 70 -7.08 18.78 2.60
N ARG A 71 -7.21 19.86 1.81
CA ARG A 71 -6.53 19.96 0.52
C ARG A 71 -5.03 19.76 0.75
N SER A 72 -4.45 18.73 0.15
CA SER A 72 -3.00 18.64 -0.02
C SER A 72 -2.56 19.90 -0.75
N ALA A 73 -1.76 20.75 -0.10
CA ALA A 73 -1.00 21.76 -0.83
C ALA A 73 -0.18 20.98 -1.86
N LYS A 74 -0.42 21.24 -3.15
CA LYS A 74 0.39 20.66 -4.24
C LYS A 74 1.86 20.84 -3.85
N ALA A 75 2.58 19.75 -3.63
CA ALA A 75 4.03 19.79 -3.61
C ALA A 75 4.42 20.29 -5.01
N GLY A 76 4.92 21.52 -5.08
CA GLY A 76 5.41 22.11 -6.32
C GLY A 76 6.51 21.22 -6.85
N HIS A 77 6.26 20.58 -7.99
CA HIS A 77 7.31 19.98 -8.78
C HIS A 77 8.05 21.13 -9.47
N SER A 78 9.03 21.71 -8.77
CA SER A 78 10.08 22.50 -9.44
C SER A 78 10.99 21.48 -10.11
N ALA A 79 10.73 21.23 -11.38
CA ALA A 79 11.72 20.70 -12.29
C ALA A 79 12.70 21.84 -12.61
N ASP A 80 13.93 21.71 -12.13
CA ASP A 80 15.14 22.31 -12.72
C ASP A 80 16.09 21.17 -13.05
#